data_AF-A0A8T5LIK4-F1
#
_entry.id   AF-A0A8T5LIK4-F1
#
_cell.length_a   1.000
_cell.length_b   1.000
_cell.length_c   1.000
_cell.angle_alpha   90.00
_cell.angle_beta   90.00
_cell.angle_gamma   90.00
#
_symmetry.space_group_name_H-M   'P 1'
#
loop_
_entity.id
_entity.type
_entity.pdbx_description
1 polymer ?
#
loop_
_entity_poly.entity_id
_entity_poly.type
_entity_poly.pdbx_seq_one_letter_code
_entity_poly.pdbx_strand_id
1 'polypeptide(L)' 'MFGIMGLLFTFFWLIFFAAIIGCFVFWILMIVDVAKREFPKQDDKTVWILIVALTGVIGAIIYYFVIKRKH' A
#
# COMPACT_ATOMS: atom_id res chain seq x y z
N MET A 1 -25.91 14.20 24.86
CA MET A 1 -25.45 12.82 24.54
C MET A 1 -25.44 12.54 23.03
N PHE A 2 -26.50 12.84 22.29
CA PHE A 2 -26.58 12.61 20.83
C PHE A 2 -25.56 13.40 19.97
N GLY A 3 -25.20 14.65 20.33
CA GLY A 3 -24.27 15.46 19.54
C GLY A 3 -22.82 14.97 19.53
N ILE A 4 -22.29 14.54 20.68
CA ILE A 4 -20.91 14.04 20.82
C ILE A 4 -20.75 12.70 20.09
N MET A 5 -21.75 11.82 20.18
CA MET A 5 -21.75 10.54 19.45
C MET A 5 -21.74 10.74 17.93
N GLY A 6 -22.49 11.71 17.41
CA GLY A 6 -22.47 12.07 15.98
C GLY A 6 -21.11 12.59 15.52
N LEU A 7 -20.48 13.47 16.32
CA LEU A 7 -19.14 14.01 16.04
C LEU A 7 -18.08 12.90 15.98
N LEU A 8 -18.05 11.99 16.95
CA LEU A 8 -17.12 10.86 16.97
C LEU A 8 -17.31 9.95 15.75
N PHE A 9 -18.55 9.70 15.35
CA PHE A 9 -18.86 8.88 14.17
C PHE A 9 -18.34 9.52 12.88
N THR A 10 -18.54 10.83 12.72
CA THR A 10 -18.01 11.55 11.55
C THR A 10 -16.48 11.55 11.52
N PHE A 11 -15.82 11.75 12.66
CA PHE A 11 -14.37 11.77 12.75
C PHE A 11 -13.76 10.40 12.44
N PHE A 12 -14.40 9.33 12.94
CA PHE A 12 -14.02 7.95 12.64
C PHE A 12 -14.08 7.66 11.14
N TRP A 13 -15.18 8.05 10.47
CA TRP A 13 -15.32 7.88 9.03
C TRP A 13 -14.28 8.68 8.23
N LEU A 14 -13.96 9.88 8.68
CA LEU A 14 -12.94 10.73 8.05
C LEU A 14 -11.55 10.08 8.11
N ILE A 15 -11.16 9.56 9.28
CA ILE A 15 -9.91 8.83 9.45
C ILE A 15 -9.91 7.55 8.62
N PHE A 16 -11.03 6.82 8.59
CA PHE A 16 -11.15 5.59 7.83
C PHE A 16 -10.96 5.83 6.32
N PHE A 17 -11.60 6.85 5.76
CA PHE A 17 -11.39 7.24 4.36
C PHE A 17 -9.95 7.69 4.10
N ALA A 18 -9.37 8.50 4.98
CA ALA A 18 -7.98 8.93 4.85
C ALA A 18 -7.02 7.72 4.86
N ALA A 19 -7.27 6.72 5.70
CA ALA A 19 -6.49 5.49 5.76
C ALA A 19 -6.60 4.67 4.47
N ILE A 20 -7.80 4.52 3.90
CA ILE A 20 -7.99 3.82 2.61
C ILE A 20 -7.21 4.51 1.49
N ILE A 21 -7.30 5.84 1.40
CA ILE A 21 -6.57 6.62 0.40
C ILE A 21 -5.05 6.44 0.62
N GLY A 22 -4.59 6.52 1.86
CA GLY A 22 -3.19 6.28 2.21
C GLY A 22 -2.69 4.90 1.78
N CYS A 23 -3.46 3.85 2.05
CA CYS A 23 -3.15 2.48 1.63
C CYS A 23 -3.12 2.34 0.10
N PHE A 24 -4.02 3.00 -0.62
CA PHE A 24 -4.07 2.99 -2.07
C PHE A 24 -2.87 3.71 -2.69
N VAL A 25 -2.52 4.89 -2.17
CA VAL A 25 -1.32 5.63 -2.57
C VAL A 25 -0.06 4.81 -2.28
N PHE A 26 0.04 4.22 -1.09
CA PHE A 26 1.17 3.35 -0.72
C PHE A 26 1.32 2.17 -1.68
N TRP A 27 0.22 1.52 -2.04
CA TRP A 27 0.23 0.41 -3.00
C TRP A 27 0.77 0.84 -4.38
N ILE A 28 0.28 1.95 -4.92
CA ILE A 28 0.77 2.51 -6.19
C ILE A 28 2.26 2.85 -6.11
N LEU A 29 2.70 3.47 -5.01
CA LEU A 29 4.11 3.80 -4.80
C LEU A 29 5.00 2.55 -4.82
N MET A 30 4.55 1.43 -4.27
CA MET A 30 5.31 0.18 -4.33
C MET A 30 5.37 -0.40 -5.75
N ILE A 31 4.29 -0.31 -6.54
CA ILE A 31 4.34 -0.69 -7.96
C ILE A 31 5.36 0.16 -8.73
N VAL A 32 5.37 1.47 -8.49
CA VAL A 32 6.34 2.39 -9.11
C VAL A 32 7.77 2.06 -8.68
N ASP A 33 7.98 1.72 -7.40
CA ASP A 33 9.28 1.29 -6.87
C ASP A 33 9.78 0.01 -7.57
N VAL A 34 8.92 -1.01 -7.71
CA VAL A 34 9.23 -2.25 -8.45
C VAL A 34 9.58 -1.95 -9.91
N ALA A 35 8.81 -1.09 -10.58
CA ALA A 35 9.06 -0.77 -11.99
C ALA A 35 10.41 -0.08 -12.21
N LYS A 36 10.76 0.87 -11.31
CA LYS A 36 11.99 1.66 -11.38
C LYS A 36 13.23 0.93 -10.87
N ARG A 37 13.09 -0.02 -9.95
CA ARG A 37 14.21 -0.76 -9.37
C ARG A 37 14.87 -1.64 -10.43
N GLU A 38 16.20 -1.70 -10.40
CA GLU A 38 16.97 -2.64 -11.20
C GLU A 38 17.05 -3.97 -10.44
N PHE A 39 16.50 -5.03 -11.02
CA PHE A 39 16.61 -6.37 -10.49
C PHE A 39 17.75 -7.10 -11.21
N PRO A 40 18.55 -7.92 -10.50
CA PRO A 40 19.64 -8.69 -11.11
C PRO A 40 19.16 -9.62 -12.22
N LYS A 41 17.91 -10.11 -12.10
CA LYS A 41 17.21 -10.91 -13.10
C LYS A 41 15.96 -10.17 -13.55
N GLN A 42 15.72 -10.14 -14.85
CA GLN A 42 14.55 -9.47 -15.44
C GLN A 42 13.23 -10.13 -14.99
N ASP A 43 13.25 -11.46 -14.83
CA ASP A 43 12.07 -12.23 -14.40
C ASP A 43 11.61 -11.85 -12.98
N ASP A 44 12.55 -11.53 -12.08
CA ASP A 44 12.23 -11.16 -10.70
C ASP A 44 11.41 -9.87 -10.65
N LYS A 45 11.69 -8.90 -11.54
CA LYS A 45 10.90 -7.68 -11.67
C LYS A 45 9.45 -7.99 -12.04
N THR A 46 9.27 -8.83 -13.05
CA THR A 46 7.95 -9.22 -13.57
C THR A 46 7.15 -10.01 -12.53
N VAL A 47 7.81 -10.88 -11.76
CA VAL A 47 7.17 -11.62 -10.67
C VAL A 47 6.72 -10.67 -9.56
N TRP A 48 7.59 -9.76 -9.11
CA TRP A 48 7.24 -8.81 -8.06
C TRP A 48 6.13 -7.84 -8.47
N ILE A 49 6.13 -7.35 -9.71
CA ILE A 49 5.07 -6.43 -10.16
C ILE A 49 3.72 -7.16 -10.22
N LEU A 50 3.69 -8.42 -10.65
CA LEU A 50 2.48 -9.24 -10.63
C LEU A 50 1.98 -9.50 -9.21
N ILE A 51 2.87 -9.87 -8.29
CA ILE A 51 2.50 -10.10 -6.88
C ILE A 51 1.91 -8.82 -6.28
N VAL A 52 2.60 -7.69 -6.39
CA VAL A 52 2.14 -6.42 -5.81
C VAL A 52 0.84 -5.96 -6.47
N ALA A 53 0.71 -6.06 -7.80
CA ALA A 53 -0.48 -5.63 -8.52
C ALA A 53 -1.72 -6.50 -8.20
N LEU A 54 -1.56 -7.82 -8.10
CA LEU A 54 -2.71 -8.74 -7.89
C LEU A 54 -3.12 -8.86 -6.42
N THR A 55 -2.19 -8.77 -5.49
CA THR A 55 -2.48 -8.92 -4.05
C THR A 55 -2.74 -7.58 -3.34
N GLY A 56 -2.63 -6.45 -4.07
CA GLY A 56 -2.98 -5.13 -3.56
C GLY A 56 -2.05 -4.65 -2.44
N VAL A 57 -2.65 -4.01 -1.43
CA VAL A 57 -1.93 -3.46 -0.27
C VAL A 57 -1.10 -4.52 0.47
N ILE A 58 -1.60 -5.76 0.54
CA ILE A 58 -0.89 -6.87 1.19
C ILE A 58 0.43 -7.16 0.45
N GLY A 59 0.41 -7.22 -0.88
CA GLY A 59 1.60 -7.38 -1.70
C GLY A 59 2.59 -6.24 -1.55
N ALA A 60 2.09 -5.00 -1.50
CA ALA A 60 2.91 -3.82 -1.27
C ALA A 60 3.62 -3.86 0.09
N ILE A 61 2.94 -4.30 1.16
CA ILE A 61 3.55 -4.48 2.48
C ILE A 61 4.63 -5.56 2.45
N ILE A 62 4.36 -6.71 1.82
CA ILE A 62 5.34 -7.81 1.70
C ILE A 62 6.57 -7.33 0.92
N TYR A 63 6.36 -6.68 -0.23
CA TYR A 63 7.45 -6.10 -1.03
C TYR A 63 8.30 -5.11 -0.22
N TYR A 64 7.65 -4.24 0.55
CA TYR A 64 8.33 -3.26 1.38
C TYR A 64 9.27 -3.93 2.40
N PHE A 65 8.81 -4.96 3.11
CA PHE A 65 9.62 -5.65 4.11
C PHE A 65 10.68 -6.58 3.51
N VAL A 66 10.39 -7.25 2.40
CA VAL A 66 11.27 -8.27 1.81
C VAL A 66 12.35 -7.64 0.92
N ILE A 67 11.97 -6.68 0.07
CA ILE A 67 12.87 -6.07 -0.93
C ILE A 67 13.38 -4.71 -0.45
N LYS A 68 12.48 -3.80 -0.08
CA LYS A 68 12.85 -2.40 0.18
C LYS A 68 13.59 -2.20 1.50
N ARG A 69 13.28 -2.98 2.54
CA ARG A 69 13.94 -2.86 3.85
C ARG A 69 15.30 -3.58 3.92
N LYS A 70 15.54 -4.53 3.02
CA LYS A 70 16.72 -5.40 3.03
C LYS A 70 17.91 -4.83 2.24
N HIS A 71 17.66 -3.77 1.47
CA HIS A 71 18.63 -2.97 0.72
C HIS A 71 18.60 -1.54 1.22
#